data_AF-A0A354J3G9-F1
#
_entry.id   AF-A0A354J3G9-F1
#
_cell.length_a   1.000
_cell.length_b   1.000
_cell.length_c   1.000
_cell.angle_alpha   90.00
_cell.angle_beta   90.00
_cell.angle_gamma   90.00
#
_symmetry.space_group_name_H-M   'P 1'
#
loop_
_entity.id
_entity.type
_entity.pdbx_description
1 polymer ?
#
loop_
_entity_poly.entity_id
_entity_poly.type
_entity_poly.pdbx_seq_one_letter_code
_entity_poly.pdbx_strand_id
1 'polypeptide(L)'
;MMIYSIRKGVNFMLLLLRMEYGYTALSAASSVWAFLNQYKYVLIPAALILILLISVRYRIARKKRKDQMFVPPVTDIIGSESEQLDELNKELATFGFKYEPYQDIFLSLMYCWQRDFGYCRLYDEATAPFSMIIDCEPIRFEYAGKKWMIEFWKGQYGMTTGGEVGIYYTTGNDLKIKGIFNGTFYYCVNDEDRINMSFALRKNGNLLFTRNGYHWWLTGFKLGEFSDPEELAMDIMLDLYDRAMVSAFVDALRKTGYRENEYSVHGSRVYVHFEKPHSSQPITRTFFTEHFMQLNNESLCRAYARLTEEYTDTLDKLALVRQESPAMYNQILNMGKPKGVYNAYSSIKNYIKEPSTNGKE
;
A
#
# COMPACT_ATOMS: atom_id res chain seq x y z
N MET A 1 11.23 6.23 -69.72
CA MET A 1 12.47 5.66 -69.13
C MET A 1 13.39 6.69 -68.44
N MET A 2 13.00 7.97 -68.35
CA MET A 2 13.81 9.04 -67.74
C MET A 2 13.69 9.09 -66.20
N ILE A 3 12.57 8.59 -65.65
CA ILE A 3 12.25 8.64 -64.21
C ILE A 3 13.11 7.65 -63.38
N TYR A 4 13.57 6.54 -63.98
CA TYR A 4 14.38 5.53 -63.29
C TYR A 4 15.86 5.95 -63.10
N SER A 5 16.37 6.81 -63.98
CA SER A 5 17.75 7.34 -63.90
C SER A 5 17.87 8.43 -62.83
N ILE A 6 16.85 9.30 -62.71
CA ILE A 6 16.82 10.39 -61.71
C ILE A 6 16.72 9.83 -60.28
N ARG A 7 15.94 8.76 -60.05
CA ARG A 7 15.82 8.12 -58.72
C ARG A 7 17.13 7.50 -58.20
N LYS A 8 17.98 6.95 -59.09
CA LYS A 8 19.30 6.42 -58.69
C LYS A 8 20.29 7.54 -58.35
N GLY A 9 20.29 8.64 -59.11
CA GLY A 9 21.13 9.80 -58.84
C GLY A 9 20.80 10.48 -57.50
N VAL A 10 19.51 10.65 -57.19
CA VAL A 10 19.06 11.27 -55.93
C VAL A 10 19.39 10.38 -54.71
N ASN A 11 19.22 9.06 -54.81
CA ASN A 11 19.60 8.14 -53.72
C ASN A 11 21.11 8.09 -53.48
N PHE A 12 21.93 8.19 -54.54
CA PHE A 12 23.39 8.23 -54.42
C PHE A 12 23.85 9.55 -53.77
N MET A 13 23.24 10.68 -54.15
CA MET A 13 23.55 11.99 -53.56
C MET A 13 23.12 12.09 -52.08
N LEU A 14 21.98 11.49 -51.70
CA LEU A 14 21.55 11.36 -50.30
C LEU A 14 22.47 10.45 -49.47
N LEU A 15 23.04 9.40 -50.07
CA LEU A 15 24.00 8.52 -49.42
C LEU A 15 25.32 9.26 -49.15
N LEU A 16 25.81 10.02 -50.14
CA LEU A 16 27.03 10.84 -50.00
C LEU A 16 26.85 11.94 -48.93
N LEU A 17 25.72 12.64 -48.93
CA LEU A 17 25.39 13.61 -47.88
C LEU A 17 25.35 12.94 -46.49
N ARG A 18 24.69 11.80 -46.34
CA ARG A 18 24.67 11.07 -45.05
C ARG A 18 26.05 10.61 -44.60
N MET A 19 26.92 10.22 -45.53
CA MET A 19 28.31 9.88 -45.21
C MET A 19 29.08 11.13 -44.77
N GLU A 20 28.98 12.25 -45.48
CA GLU A 20 29.63 13.52 -45.10
C GLU A 20 29.17 14.04 -43.72
N TYR A 21 27.86 14.02 -43.45
CA TYR A 21 27.31 14.37 -42.13
C TYR A 21 27.74 13.36 -41.05
N GLY A 22 27.83 12.07 -41.37
CA GLY A 22 28.33 11.04 -40.46
C GLY A 22 29.81 11.22 -40.11
N TYR A 23 30.65 11.53 -41.11
CA TYR A 23 32.09 11.77 -40.92
C TYR A 23 32.36 13.06 -40.14
N THR A 24 31.62 14.14 -40.41
CA THR A 24 31.71 15.40 -39.65
C THR A 24 31.19 15.27 -38.22
N ALA A 25 30.13 14.49 -37.99
CA ALA A 25 29.67 14.17 -36.63
C ALA A 25 30.67 13.29 -35.86
N LEU A 26 31.30 12.30 -36.52
CA LEU A 26 32.34 11.48 -35.90
C LEU A 26 33.61 12.29 -35.58
N SER A 27 34.01 13.23 -36.46
CA SER A 27 35.17 14.09 -36.23
C SER A 27 34.90 15.14 -35.14
N ALA A 28 33.67 15.65 -35.04
CA ALA A 28 33.23 16.48 -33.93
C ALA A 28 33.21 15.69 -32.61
N ALA A 29 32.70 14.46 -32.61
CA ALA A 29 32.67 13.62 -31.40
C ALA A 29 34.09 13.24 -30.94
N SER A 30 34.99 12.91 -31.86
CA SER A 30 36.38 12.56 -31.51
C SER A 30 37.20 13.76 -31.04
N SER A 31 36.98 14.95 -31.61
CA SER A 31 37.61 16.19 -31.14
C SER A 31 37.11 16.62 -29.76
N VAL A 32 35.81 16.48 -29.49
CA VAL A 32 35.24 16.66 -28.14
C VAL A 32 35.84 15.66 -27.16
N TRP A 33 35.97 14.39 -27.54
CA TRP A 33 36.52 13.35 -26.67
C TRP A 33 38.01 13.58 -26.37
N ALA A 34 38.80 13.98 -27.38
CA ALA A 34 40.19 14.36 -27.23
C ALA A 34 40.35 15.57 -26.30
N PHE A 35 39.52 16.60 -26.47
CA PHE A 35 39.48 17.79 -25.61
C PHE A 35 39.14 17.43 -24.15
N LEU A 36 38.07 16.65 -23.95
CA LEU A 36 37.67 16.19 -22.61
C LEU A 36 38.79 15.38 -21.93
N ASN A 37 39.48 14.50 -22.66
CA ASN A 37 40.57 13.70 -22.12
C ASN A 37 41.84 14.52 -21.85
N GLN A 38 42.14 15.51 -22.68
CA GLN A 38 43.28 16.43 -22.50
C GLN A 38 43.12 17.31 -21.26
N TYR A 39 41.89 17.78 -20.99
CA TYR A 39 41.60 18.70 -19.89
C TYR A 39 40.88 18.05 -18.69
N LYS A 40 40.77 16.71 -18.65
CA LYS A 40 40.00 15.98 -17.61
C LYS A 40 40.39 16.34 -16.18
N TYR A 41 41.68 16.56 -15.93
CA TYR A 41 42.19 16.91 -14.60
C TYR A 41 41.80 18.33 -14.14
N VAL A 42 41.33 19.18 -15.06
CA VAL A 42 40.81 20.53 -14.77
C VAL A 42 39.28 20.53 -14.78
N LEU A 43 38.67 19.83 -15.75
CA LEU A 43 37.21 19.78 -15.91
C LEU A 43 36.51 19.04 -14.76
N ILE A 44 37.09 17.95 -14.24
CA ILE A 44 36.51 17.19 -13.14
C ILE A 44 36.42 18.03 -11.84
N PRO A 45 37.50 18.67 -11.36
CA PRO A 45 37.41 19.59 -10.22
C PRO A 45 36.45 20.76 -10.45
N ALA A 46 36.43 21.34 -11.65
CA ALA A 46 35.52 22.45 -11.98
C ALA A 46 34.04 22.02 -11.90
N ALA A 47 33.70 20.82 -12.38
CA ALA A 47 32.36 20.26 -12.25
C ALA A 47 31.98 19.99 -10.78
N LEU A 48 32.91 19.45 -9.97
CA LEU A 48 32.70 19.24 -8.54
C LEU A 48 32.47 20.56 -7.79
N ILE A 49 33.23 21.61 -8.11
CA ILE A 49 33.03 22.95 -7.55
C ILE A 49 31.67 23.52 -7.98
N LEU A 50 31.27 23.34 -9.24
CA LEU A 50 29.96 23.79 -9.71
C LEU A 50 28.82 23.08 -8.98
N ILE A 51 28.91 21.76 -8.78
CA ILE A 51 27.95 20.98 -7.98
C ILE A 51 27.92 21.47 -6.54
N LEU A 52 29.09 21.72 -5.94
CA LEU A 52 29.18 22.28 -4.58
C LEU A 52 28.50 23.65 -4.51
N LEU A 53 28.77 24.56 -5.46
CA LEU A 53 28.16 25.89 -5.51
C LEU A 53 26.64 25.81 -5.70
N ILE A 54 26.14 24.90 -6.55
CA ILE A 54 24.70 24.65 -6.72
C ILE A 54 24.11 24.13 -5.40
N SER A 55 24.78 23.18 -4.74
CA SER A 55 24.33 22.62 -3.46
C SER A 55 24.32 23.66 -2.33
N VAL A 56 25.31 24.56 -2.29
CA VAL A 56 25.41 25.65 -1.33
C VAL A 56 24.35 26.70 -1.61
N ARG A 57 24.14 27.09 -2.88
CA ARG A 57 23.03 27.99 -3.26
C ARG A 57 21.68 27.40 -2.92
N TYR A 58 21.46 26.11 -3.16
CA TYR A 58 20.24 25.40 -2.76
C TYR A 58 20.06 25.41 -1.23
N ARG A 59 21.13 25.14 -0.46
CA ARG A 59 21.09 25.22 1.01
C ARG A 59 20.79 26.63 1.52
N ILE A 60 21.41 27.66 0.94
CA ILE A 60 21.18 29.06 1.30
C ILE A 60 19.75 29.48 0.93
N ALA A 61 19.27 29.13 -0.26
CA ALA A 61 17.89 29.41 -0.67
C ALA A 61 16.87 28.71 0.24
N ARG A 62 17.14 27.46 0.63
CA ARG A 62 16.33 26.71 1.60
C ARG A 62 16.36 27.35 2.98
N LYS A 63 17.53 27.77 3.47
CA LYS A 63 17.65 28.48 4.77
C LYS A 63 16.93 29.82 4.75
N LYS A 64 17.04 30.58 3.65
CA LYS A 64 16.36 31.87 3.50
C LYS A 64 14.83 31.73 3.40
N ARG A 65 14.33 30.66 2.78
CA ARG A 65 12.91 30.27 2.85
C ARG A 65 12.50 29.90 4.28
N LYS A 66 13.34 29.13 4.98
CA LYS A 66 13.12 28.74 6.38
C LYS A 66 13.05 29.95 7.33
N ASP A 67 13.94 30.92 7.16
CA ASP A 67 13.99 32.12 8.01
C ASP A 67 12.87 33.15 7.66
N GLN A 68 12.20 33.01 6.51
CA GLN A 68 11.10 33.88 6.08
C GLN A 68 9.70 33.29 6.32
N MET A 69 9.59 32.01 6.66
CA MET A 69 8.31 31.36 6.84
C MET A 69 7.87 31.46 8.31
N PHE A 70 7.28 32.60 8.66
CA PHE A 70 6.38 32.68 9.80
C PHE A 70 5.13 31.88 9.41
N VAL A 71 4.93 30.72 10.03
CA VAL A 71 3.76 29.86 9.83
C VAL A 71 2.73 30.23 10.91
N PRO A 72 1.67 31.00 10.58
CA PRO A 72 0.52 31.09 11.48
C PRO A 72 -0.14 29.71 11.61
N PRO A 73 -0.84 29.42 12.71
CA PRO A 73 -1.67 28.22 12.79
C PRO A 73 -2.61 28.16 11.57
N VAL A 74 -2.75 26.97 10.97
CA VAL A 74 -3.48 26.73 9.70
C VAL A 74 -4.95 27.18 9.79
N THR A 75 -5.47 27.36 11.01
CA THR A 75 -6.78 27.94 11.32
C THR A 75 -7.04 29.30 10.66
N ASP A 76 -5.99 30.08 10.35
CA ASP A 76 -6.15 31.41 9.77
C ASP A 76 -6.22 31.42 8.23
N ILE A 77 -5.98 30.27 7.57
CA ILE A 77 -5.86 30.19 6.09
C ILE A 77 -6.85 29.18 5.47
N ILE A 78 -7.27 28.13 6.19
CA ILE A 78 -8.05 27.01 5.62
C ILE A 78 -9.16 26.57 6.59
N GLY A 79 -10.28 27.29 6.64
CA GLY A 79 -11.51 26.84 7.34
C GLY A 79 -11.34 26.46 8.83
N SER A 80 -12.39 25.90 9.42
CA SER A 80 -12.30 25.26 10.75
C SER A 80 -11.70 23.86 10.65
N GLU A 81 -11.11 23.33 11.73
CA GLU A 81 -10.62 21.93 11.79
C GLU A 81 -11.68 20.91 11.35
N SER A 82 -12.95 21.18 11.67
CA SER A 82 -14.09 20.36 11.25
C SER A 82 -14.28 20.34 9.73
N GLU A 83 -14.11 21.47 9.06
CA GLU A 83 -14.25 21.56 7.60
C GLU A 83 -13.10 20.82 6.91
N GLN A 84 -11.86 20.99 7.40
CA GLN A 84 -10.71 20.27 6.88
C GLN A 84 -10.87 18.75 7.03
N LEU A 85 -11.34 18.29 8.18
CA LEU A 85 -11.63 16.88 8.44
C LEU A 85 -12.70 16.34 7.50
N ASP A 86 -13.78 17.09 7.28
CA ASP A 86 -14.86 16.70 6.39
C ASP A 86 -14.40 16.62 4.93
N GLU A 87 -13.58 17.57 4.46
CA GLU A 87 -12.99 17.54 3.12
C GLU A 87 -12.05 16.35 2.94
N LEU A 88 -11.14 16.12 3.89
CA LEU A 88 -10.25 14.97 3.88
C LEU A 88 -11.03 13.65 3.82
N ASN A 89 -12.08 13.53 4.64
CA ASN A 89 -12.90 12.32 4.70
C ASN A 89 -13.74 12.11 3.43
N LYS A 90 -14.19 13.17 2.75
CA LYS A 90 -14.83 13.06 1.43
C LYS A 90 -13.88 12.47 0.38
N GLU A 91 -12.62 12.89 0.39
CA GLU A 91 -11.61 12.35 -0.53
C GLU A 91 -11.26 10.90 -0.19
N LEU A 92 -10.96 10.61 1.07
CA LEU A 92 -10.63 9.26 1.54
C LEU A 92 -11.78 8.27 1.29
N ALA A 93 -13.03 8.71 1.34
CA ALA A 93 -14.18 7.84 1.09
C ALA A 93 -14.16 7.23 -0.32
N THR A 94 -13.59 7.93 -1.31
CA THR A 94 -13.41 7.39 -2.67
C THR A 94 -12.43 6.20 -2.72
N PHE A 95 -11.54 6.12 -1.73
CA PHE A 95 -10.61 5.01 -1.51
C PHE A 95 -11.15 4.00 -0.49
N GLY A 96 -12.33 4.23 0.09
CA GLY A 96 -12.96 3.33 1.06
C GLY A 96 -12.50 3.55 2.49
N PHE A 97 -11.89 4.69 2.80
CA PHE A 97 -11.34 5.00 4.12
C PHE A 97 -11.90 6.30 4.69
N LYS A 98 -11.60 6.55 5.98
CA LYS A 98 -11.75 7.83 6.65
C LYS A 98 -10.63 8.01 7.68
N TYR A 99 -10.30 9.26 7.98
CA TYR A 99 -9.42 9.64 9.06
C TYR A 99 -10.20 9.81 10.37
N GLU A 100 -9.61 9.32 11.46
CA GLU A 100 -10.13 9.39 12.83
C GLU A 100 -9.12 10.14 13.70
N PRO A 101 -9.42 11.40 14.08
CA PRO A 101 -8.45 12.26 14.78
C PRO A 101 -8.07 11.79 16.20
N TYR A 102 -8.96 11.10 16.92
CA TYR A 102 -8.73 10.80 18.34
C TYR A 102 -7.54 9.86 18.56
N GLN A 103 -7.39 8.82 17.74
CA GLN A 103 -6.21 7.94 17.75
C GLN A 103 -5.17 8.29 16.67
N ASP A 104 -5.45 9.30 15.84
CA ASP A 104 -4.62 9.70 14.70
C ASP A 104 -4.34 8.53 13.73
N ILE A 105 -5.44 7.94 13.21
CA ILE A 105 -5.40 6.77 12.34
C ILE A 105 -6.43 6.85 11.20
N PHE A 106 -6.20 6.07 10.15
CA PHE A 106 -7.11 5.87 9.04
C PHE A 106 -7.82 4.53 9.15
N LEU A 107 -9.12 4.51 8.87
CA LEU A 107 -10.02 3.39 9.10
C LEU A 107 -10.81 3.07 7.84
N SER A 108 -11.12 1.79 7.62
CA SER A 108 -12.07 1.37 6.58
C SER A 108 -13.46 1.93 6.82
N LEU A 109 -14.17 2.25 5.74
CA LEU A 109 -15.61 2.49 5.76
C LEU A 109 -16.35 1.15 5.72
N MET A 110 -17.50 1.10 6.41
CA MET A 110 -18.37 -0.09 6.41
C MET A 110 -18.83 -0.48 5.00
N TYR A 111 -19.25 0.51 4.22
CA TYR A 111 -19.84 0.34 2.90
C TYR A 111 -18.89 0.86 1.82
N CYS A 112 -17.64 0.39 1.84
CA CYS A 112 -16.66 0.71 0.83
C CYS A 112 -16.77 -0.23 -0.39
N TRP A 113 -16.30 0.23 -1.56
CA TRP A 113 -16.38 -0.52 -2.81
C TRP A 113 -15.60 -1.84 -2.76
N GLN A 114 -14.59 -1.96 -1.89
CA GLN A 114 -13.82 -3.19 -1.67
C GLN A 114 -14.70 -4.37 -1.27
N ARG A 115 -15.89 -4.11 -0.71
CA ARG A 115 -16.86 -5.13 -0.33
C ARG A 115 -17.28 -6.01 -1.51
N ASP A 116 -17.35 -5.44 -2.71
CA ASP A 116 -17.80 -6.13 -3.92
C ASP A 116 -16.75 -7.10 -4.50
N PHE A 117 -15.52 -7.07 -3.98
CA PHE A 117 -14.40 -7.85 -4.50
C PHE A 117 -14.09 -9.09 -3.67
N GLY A 118 -14.72 -9.25 -2.50
CA GLY A 118 -14.50 -10.39 -1.62
C GLY A 118 -13.02 -10.60 -1.29
N TYR A 119 -12.60 -11.87 -1.25
CA TYR A 119 -11.24 -12.26 -0.93
C TYR A 119 -10.81 -13.54 -1.65
N CYS A 120 -9.57 -13.57 -2.13
CA CYS A 120 -8.87 -14.79 -2.52
C CYS A 120 -7.35 -14.63 -2.32
N ARG A 121 -6.63 -15.76 -2.31
CA ARG A 121 -5.17 -15.80 -2.12
C ARG A 121 -4.40 -14.94 -3.13
N LEU A 122 -4.93 -14.67 -4.32
CA LEU A 122 -4.29 -13.78 -5.30
C LEU A 122 -4.09 -12.35 -4.76
N TYR A 123 -4.94 -11.90 -3.83
CA TYR A 123 -4.77 -10.59 -3.22
C TYR A 123 -3.56 -10.54 -2.32
N ASP A 124 -3.31 -11.60 -1.52
CA ASP A 124 -2.08 -11.70 -0.73
C ASP A 124 -0.86 -11.67 -1.64
N GLU A 125 -0.90 -12.41 -2.76
CA GLU A 125 0.17 -12.44 -3.76
C GLU A 125 0.39 -11.07 -4.44
N ALA A 126 -0.61 -10.20 -4.47
CA ALA A 126 -0.47 -8.87 -5.03
C ALA A 126 0.11 -7.84 -4.04
N THR A 127 0.13 -8.12 -2.73
CA THR A 127 0.50 -7.13 -1.71
C THR A 127 1.93 -6.61 -1.88
N ALA A 128 2.93 -7.50 -1.90
CA ALA A 128 4.33 -7.10 -1.94
C ALA A 128 4.70 -6.22 -3.17
N PRO A 129 4.28 -6.56 -4.42
CA PRO A 129 4.49 -5.67 -5.57
C PRO A 129 3.86 -4.28 -5.46
N PHE A 130 2.84 -4.09 -4.62
CA PHE A 130 2.17 -2.82 -4.37
C PHE A 130 2.62 -2.14 -3.07
N SER A 131 3.86 -2.39 -2.65
CA SER A 131 4.50 -1.78 -1.46
C SER A 131 3.79 -2.11 -0.14
N MET A 132 3.03 -3.20 -0.11
CA MET A 132 2.45 -3.76 1.11
C MET A 132 3.28 -4.96 1.55
N ILE A 133 4.13 -4.75 2.55
CA ILE A 133 4.93 -5.82 3.17
C ILE A 133 4.26 -6.16 4.48
N ILE A 134 3.47 -7.24 4.45
CA ILE A 134 2.58 -7.63 5.54
C ILE A 134 2.68 -9.13 5.81
N ASP A 135 2.35 -9.52 7.04
CA ASP A 135 2.07 -10.90 7.41
C ASP A 135 0.59 -11.20 7.17
N CYS A 136 0.29 -12.21 6.36
CA CYS A 136 -1.05 -12.71 6.07
C CYS A 136 -1.32 -13.99 6.88
N GLU A 137 -2.44 -14.05 7.59
CA GLU A 137 -2.81 -15.18 8.43
C GLU A 137 -4.30 -15.57 8.24
N PRO A 138 -4.60 -16.35 7.19
CA PRO A 138 -5.94 -16.88 6.93
C PRO A 138 -6.30 -18.04 7.85
N ILE A 139 -7.32 -17.87 8.70
CA ILE A 139 -7.90 -18.96 9.49
C ILE A 139 -9.18 -19.46 8.80
N ARG A 140 -9.10 -20.64 8.17
CA ARG A 140 -10.20 -21.24 7.38
C ARG A 140 -10.89 -22.34 8.17
N PHE A 141 -12.21 -22.29 8.23
CA PHE A 141 -13.03 -23.25 9.00
C PHE A 141 -14.40 -23.46 8.36
N GLU A 142 -15.10 -24.53 8.74
CA GLU A 142 -16.46 -24.80 8.29
C GLU A 142 -17.44 -24.63 9.44
N TYR A 143 -18.53 -23.91 9.19
CA TYR A 143 -19.57 -23.66 10.18
C TYR A 143 -20.92 -23.44 9.49
N ALA A 144 -21.97 -24.07 10.02
CA ALA A 144 -23.34 -23.99 9.51
C ALA A 144 -23.45 -24.25 7.98
N GLY A 145 -22.68 -25.22 7.46
CA GLY A 145 -22.68 -25.59 6.05
C GLY A 145 -22.02 -24.58 5.10
N LYS A 146 -21.28 -23.59 5.63
CA LYS A 146 -20.48 -22.64 4.85
C LYS A 146 -18.99 -22.79 5.17
N LYS A 147 -18.14 -22.45 4.20
CA LYS A 147 -16.70 -22.29 4.40
C LYS A 147 -16.44 -20.84 4.80
N TRP A 148 -15.95 -20.63 6.01
CA TRP A 148 -15.60 -19.33 6.56
C TRP A 148 -14.09 -19.12 6.52
N MET A 149 -13.71 -17.85 6.46
CA MET A 149 -12.34 -17.42 6.64
C MET A 149 -12.33 -16.14 7.46
N ILE A 150 -11.52 -16.12 8.51
CA ILE A 150 -11.15 -14.89 9.20
C ILE A 150 -9.67 -14.65 8.91
N GLU A 151 -9.38 -13.50 8.31
CA GLU A 151 -8.06 -13.08 7.86
C GLU A 151 -7.49 -12.05 8.83
N PHE A 152 -6.26 -12.27 9.29
CA PHE A 152 -5.49 -11.26 10.01
C PHE A 152 -4.33 -10.77 9.17
N TRP A 153 -4.23 -9.45 9.00
CA TRP A 153 -3.08 -8.83 8.34
C TRP A 153 -2.41 -7.83 9.27
N LYS A 154 -1.08 -7.80 9.30
CA LYS A 154 -0.28 -6.74 9.96
C LYS A 154 0.99 -6.43 9.18
N GLY A 155 1.43 -5.17 9.16
CA GLY A 155 2.68 -4.80 8.50
C GLY A 155 2.72 -3.37 8.00
N GLN A 156 3.52 -3.16 6.96
CA GLN A 156 3.69 -1.87 6.29
C GLN A 156 2.87 -1.81 5.00
N TYR A 157 1.97 -0.84 4.91
CA TYR A 157 1.09 -0.54 3.79
C TYR A 157 1.53 0.78 3.13
N GLY A 158 2.62 0.73 2.37
CA GLY A 158 3.23 1.93 1.78
C GLY A 158 3.75 2.88 2.86
N MET A 159 3.12 4.05 2.98
CA MET A 159 3.47 5.09 3.96
C MET A 159 2.79 4.92 5.32
N THR A 160 2.03 3.85 5.50
CA THR A 160 1.29 3.60 6.74
C THR A 160 1.68 2.25 7.32
N THR A 161 1.76 2.13 8.64
CA THR A 161 1.78 0.83 9.32
C THR A 161 0.38 0.53 9.82
N GLY A 162 -0.02 -0.74 9.85
CA GLY A 162 -1.40 -1.05 10.22
C GLY A 162 -1.71 -2.52 10.43
N GLY A 163 -3.00 -2.75 10.68
CA GLY A 163 -3.55 -4.08 10.87
C GLY A 163 -4.99 -4.18 10.39
N GLU A 164 -5.38 -5.37 9.96
CA GLU A 164 -6.72 -5.70 9.47
C GLU A 164 -7.22 -7.00 10.09
N VAL A 165 -8.52 -7.05 10.38
CA VAL A 165 -9.26 -8.28 10.69
C VAL A 165 -10.48 -8.33 9.78
N GLY A 166 -10.54 -9.33 8.90
CA GLY A 166 -11.63 -9.51 7.94
C GLY A 166 -12.34 -10.85 8.08
N ILE A 167 -13.66 -10.87 8.05
CA ILE A 167 -14.47 -12.11 8.00
C ILE A 167 -15.14 -12.25 6.64
N TYR A 168 -15.10 -13.47 6.10
CA TYR A 168 -15.60 -13.82 4.78
C TYR A 168 -16.20 -15.23 4.80
N TYR A 169 -17.13 -15.53 3.88
CA TYR A 169 -17.59 -16.90 3.68
C TYR A 169 -17.79 -17.24 2.20
N THR A 170 -17.91 -18.53 1.93
CA THR A 170 -18.44 -19.02 0.66
C THR A 170 -19.26 -20.29 0.86
N THR A 171 -20.24 -20.50 -0.01
CA THR A 171 -20.95 -21.78 -0.20
C THR A 171 -20.50 -22.47 -1.48
N GLY A 172 -19.64 -21.82 -2.27
CA GLY A 172 -19.16 -22.31 -3.55
C GLY A 172 -18.05 -23.35 -3.42
N ASN A 173 -17.84 -24.08 -4.51
CA ASN A 173 -16.66 -24.93 -4.67
C ASN A 173 -15.43 -24.08 -5.00
N ASP A 174 -14.26 -24.67 -4.81
CA ASP A 174 -13.00 -24.03 -5.18
C ASP A 174 -12.97 -23.73 -6.68
N LEU A 175 -12.45 -22.54 -7.01
CA LEU A 175 -12.25 -22.11 -8.38
C LEU A 175 -11.01 -22.82 -8.93
N LYS A 176 -11.18 -23.53 -10.05
CA LYS A 176 -10.10 -24.21 -10.77
C LYS A 176 -9.92 -23.59 -12.15
N ILE A 177 -9.10 -22.55 -12.21
CA ILE A 177 -8.80 -21.79 -13.43
C ILE A 177 -7.37 -22.13 -13.85
N LYS A 178 -7.25 -22.97 -14.89
CA LYS A 178 -5.96 -23.52 -15.34
C LYS A 178 -4.93 -22.41 -15.60
N GLY A 179 -3.80 -22.47 -14.89
CA GLY A 179 -2.69 -21.53 -15.03
C GLY A 179 -2.91 -20.14 -14.42
N ILE A 180 -4.05 -19.88 -13.78
CA ILE A 180 -4.40 -18.57 -13.22
C ILE A 180 -4.66 -18.67 -11.72
N PHE A 181 -5.57 -19.55 -11.30
CA PHE A 181 -5.99 -19.64 -9.91
C PHE A 181 -6.53 -21.02 -9.58
N ASN A 182 -6.04 -21.61 -8.50
CA ASN A 182 -6.61 -22.81 -7.92
C ASN A 182 -6.78 -22.57 -6.43
N GLY A 183 -8.02 -22.34 -5.99
CA GLY A 183 -8.32 -22.05 -4.61
C GLY A 183 -9.73 -21.55 -4.37
N THR A 184 -10.04 -21.27 -3.12
CA THR A 184 -11.35 -20.80 -2.69
C THR A 184 -11.45 -19.29 -2.86
N PHE A 185 -12.54 -18.81 -3.45
CA PHE A 185 -12.95 -17.41 -3.39
C PHE A 185 -13.99 -17.25 -2.28
N TYR A 186 -13.77 -16.27 -1.41
CA TYR A 186 -14.66 -15.93 -0.31
C TYR A 186 -15.35 -14.60 -0.61
N TYR A 187 -16.66 -14.54 -0.40
CA TYR A 187 -17.41 -13.29 -0.50
C TYR A 187 -17.31 -12.54 0.82
N CYS A 188 -17.42 -11.22 0.75
CA CYS A 188 -17.71 -10.44 1.96
C CYS A 188 -18.99 -10.97 2.60
N VAL A 189 -19.00 -11.07 3.93
CA VAL A 189 -20.21 -11.40 4.68
C VAL A 189 -21.32 -10.37 4.43
N ASN A 190 -22.56 -10.82 4.51
CA ASN A 190 -23.71 -9.94 4.55
C ASN A 190 -23.75 -9.10 5.84
N ASP A 191 -24.67 -8.14 5.92
CA ASP A 191 -24.75 -7.19 7.04
C ASP A 191 -25.12 -7.87 8.37
N GLU A 192 -25.94 -8.91 8.28
CA GLU A 192 -26.37 -9.79 9.37
C GLU A 192 -25.28 -10.80 9.80
N ASP A 193 -24.35 -11.10 8.90
CA ASP A 193 -23.27 -12.07 9.08
C ASP A 193 -21.94 -11.41 9.50
N ARG A 194 -21.99 -10.15 9.96
CA ARG A 194 -20.85 -9.49 10.61
C ARG A 194 -20.71 -9.97 12.05
N ILE A 195 -19.54 -9.74 12.62
CA ILE A 195 -19.24 -10.05 14.03
C ILE A 195 -18.64 -8.83 14.73
N ASN A 196 -18.73 -8.81 16.06
CA ASN A 196 -17.96 -7.86 16.85
C ASN A 196 -16.49 -8.30 16.84
N MET A 197 -15.63 -7.37 16.43
CA MET A 197 -14.20 -7.58 16.39
C MET A 197 -13.52 -6.43 17.12
N SER A 198 -12.43 -6.72 17.79
CA SER A 198 -11.52 -5.69 18.27
C SER A 198 -10.09 -6.14 18.11
N PHE A 199 -9.17 -5.22 17.95
CA PHE A 199 -7.75 -5.53 18.07
C PHE A 199 -6.95 -4.34 18.62
N ALA A 200 -5.82 -4.65 19.23
CA ALA A 200 -4.76 -3.69 19.54
C ALA A 200 -3.55 -3.99 18.65
N LEU A 201 -3.05 -2.98 17.93
CA LEU A 201 -1.79 -3.10 17.19
C LEU A 201 -0.65 -2.57 18.05
N ARG A 202 0.40 -3.36 18.20
CA ARG A 202 1.59 -3.02 18.96
C ARG A 202 2.82 -3.04 18.08
N LYS A 203 3.78 -2.17 18.37
CA LYS A 203 5.13 -2.18 17.80
C LYS A 203 6.14 -2.30 18.91
N ASN A 204 6.97 -3.34 18.89
CA ASN A 204 7.98 -3.62 19.91
C ASN A 204 7.39 -3.58 21.34
N GLY A 205 6.18 -4.16 21.50
CA GLY A 205 5.41 -4.17 22.74
C GLY A 205 4.59 -2.91 23.04
N ASN A 206 4.92 -1.76 22.45
CA ASN A 206 4.22 -0.50 22.66
C ASN A 206 2.91 -0.44 21.87
N LEU A 207 1.83 0.01 22.50
CA LEU A 207 0.54 0.17 21.84
C LEU A 207 0.60 1.32 20.82
N LEU A 208 0.27 1.04 19.57
CA LEU A 208 0.09 2.06 18.53
C LEU A 208 -1.34 2.61 18.53
N PHE A 209 -2.33 1.72 18.45
CA PHE A 209 -3.75 2.07 18.48
C PHE A 209 -4.63 0.84 18.74
N THR A 210 -5.92 1.09 18.97
CA THR A 210 -6.95 0.06 19.13
C THR A 210 -8.11 0.27 18.17
N ARG A 211 -8.76 -0.83 17.79
CA ARG A 211 -9.98 -0.86 16.99
C ARG A 211 -11.01 -1.74 17.68
N ASN A 212 -12.27 -1.33 17.59
CA ASN A 212 -13.42 -2.11 18.02
C ASN A 212 -14.61 -1.78 17.11
N GLY A 213 -15.39 -2.78 16.72
CA GLY A 213 -16.63 -2.56 15.98
C GLY A 213 -17.29 -3.84 15.50
N TYR A 214 -18.61 -3.76 15.29
CA TYR A 214 -19.37 -4.73 14.54
C TYR A 214 -19.12 -4.51 13.04
N HIS A 215 -18.25 -5.33 12.43
CA HIS A 215 -17.72 -5.05 11.10
C HIS A 215 -17.46 -6.34 10.31
N TRP A 216 -17.31 -6.22 8.99
CA TRP A 216 -16.81 -7.32 8.14
C TRP A 216 -15.31 -7.22 7.91
N TRP A 217 -14.79 -6.01 7.75
CA TRP A 217 -13.36 -5.68 7.58
C TRP A 217 -12.90 -4.53 8.49
N LEU A 218 -12.50 -4.87 9.71
CA LEU A 218 -12.05 -3.89 10.71
C LEU A 218 -10.57 -3.57 10.47
N THR A 219 -10.24 -2.32 10.17
CA THR A 219 -8.86 -1.89 9.91
C THR A 219 -8.44 -0.71 10.78
N GLY A 220 -7.14 -0.47 10.82
CA GLY A 220 -6.53 0.76 11.29
C GLY A 220 -5.14 0.93 10.70
N PHE A 221 -4.79 2.16 10.30
CA PHE A 221 -3.51 2.50 9.70
C PHE A 221 -2.96 3.80 10.30
N LYS A 222 -1.70 3.78 10.76
CA LYS A 222 -0.98 4.95 11.27
C LYS A 222 -0.05 5.48 10.20
N LEU A 223 -0.20 6.76 9.84
CA LEU A 223 0.57 7.41 8.78
C LEU A 223 1.95 7.84 9.26
N GLY A 224 2.95 7.65 8.40
CA GLY A 224 4.32 8.15 8.61
C GLY A 224 5.15 7.31 9.59
N GLU A 225 4.57 6.26 10.15
CA GLU A 225 5.27 5.28 10.98
C GLU A 225 5.74 4.12 10.08
N PHE A 226 7.06 3.94 9.98
CA PHE A 226 7.66 2.80 9.30
C PHE A 226 7.78 1.64 10.27
N SER A 227 7.39 0.43 9.89
CA SER A 227 7.60 -0.78 10.67
C SER A 227 8.00 -1.96 9.80
N ASP A 228 8.85 -2.82 10.34
CA ASP A 228 8.99 -4.17 9.81
C ASP A 228 7.91 -5.08 10.41
N PRO A 229 7.34 -6.04 9.65
CA PRO A 229 6.24 -6.88 10.17
C PRO A 229 6.59 -7.64 11.45
N GLU A 230 7.86 -8.00 11.63
CA GLU A 230 8.38 -8.69 12.82
C GLU A 230 8.39 -7.81 14.08
N GLU A 231 8.35 -6.49 13.94
CA GLU A 231 8.22 -5.57 15.07
C GLU A 231 6.76 -5.49 15.57
N LEU A 232 5.81 -5.96 14.76
CA LEU A 232 4.39 -5.78 15.01
C LEU A 232 3.74 -7.01 15.63
N ALA A 233 2.83 -6.78 16.56
CA ALA A 233 1.92 -7.79 17.09
C ALA A 233 0.48 -7.26 17.15
N MET A 234 -0.50 -8.15 16.98
CA MET A 234 -1.92 -7.85 17.16
C MET A 234 -2.51 -8.69 18.29
N ASP A 235 -3.14 -8.04 19.27
CA ASP A 235 -4.01 -8.71 20.24
C ASP A 235 -5.45 -8.60 19.74
N ILE A 236 -6.04 -9.70 19.29
CA ILE A 236 -7.34 -9.75 18.59
C ILE A 236 -8.38 -10.38 19.51
N MET A 237 -9.61 -9.86 19.47
CA MET A 237 -10.77 -10.45 20.11
C MET A 237 -11.93 -10.51 19.12
N LEU A 238 -12.54 -11.69 19.02
CA LEU A 238 -13.64 -12.00 18.13
C LEU A 238 -14.83 -12.48 18.96
N ASP A 239 -16.01 -11.88 18.78
CA ASP A 239 -17.27 -12.37 19.38
C ASP A 239 -18.01 -13.19 18.32
N LEU A 240 -17.92 -14.52 18.41
CA LEU A 240 -18.47 -15.46 17.44
C LEU A 240 -19.91 -15.86 17.81
N TYR A 241 -20.71 -16.32 16.84
CA TYR A 241 -22.16 -16.49 17.04
C TYR A 241 -22.55 -17.44 18.18
N ASP A 242 -21.90 -18.59 18.24
CA ASP A 242 -22.21 -19.61 19.21
C ASP A 242 -21.00 -20.52 19.49
N ARG A 243 -21.20 -21.47 20.41
CA ARG A 243 -20.16 -22.43 20.78
C ARG A 243 -19.71 -23.32 19.62
N ALA A 244 -20.56 -23.58 18.64
CA ALA A 244 -20.19 -24.40 17.49
C ALA A 244 -19.24 -23.64 16.56
N MET A 245 -19.49 -22.35 16.31
CA MET A 245 -18.56 -21.50 15.55
C MET A 245 -17.23 -21.30 16.30
N VAL A 246 -17.28 -21.09 17.62
CA VAL A 246 -16.08 -21.02 18.47
C VAL A 246 -15.24 -22.29 18.35
N SER A 247 -15.87 -23.47 18.49
CA SER A 247 -15.16 -24.75 18.36
C SER A 247 -14.52 -24.91 16.99
N ALA A 248 -15.27 -24.61 15.92
CA ALA A 248 -14.77 -24.72 14.55
C ALA A 248 -13.58 -23.78 14.29
N PHE A 249 -13.64 -22.55 14.81
CA PHE A 249 -12.56 -21.57 14.68
C PHE A 249 -11.32 -21.97 15.48
N VAL A 250 -11.48 -22.42 16.72
CA VAL A 250 -10.37 -22.90 17.58
C VAL A 250 -9.70 -24.12 16.99
N ASP A 251 -10.47 -25.06 16.46
CA ASP A 251 -9.91 -26.23 15.76
C ASP A 251 -9.12 -25.82 14.51
N ALA A 252 -9.55 -24.76 13.81
CA ALA A 252 -8.81 -24.21 12.70
C ALA A 252 -7.52 -23.51 13.14
N LEU A 253 -7.52 -22.72 14.22
CA LEU A 253 -6.31 -22.14 14.81
C LEU A 253 -5.27 -23.22 15.11
N ARG A 254 -5.69 -24.30 15.80
CA ARG A 254 -4.82 -25.45 16.11
C ARG A 254 -4.26 -26.12 14.86
N LYS A 255 -5.09 -26.32 13.83
CA LYS A 255 -4.66 -26.91 12.55
C LYS A 255 -3.66 -26.02 11.80
N THR A 256 -3.81 -24.71 11.90
CA THR A 256 -2.89 -23.74 11.30
C THR A 256 -1.54 -23.71 12.02
N GLY A 257 -1.51 -23.96 13.34
CA GLY A 257 -0.28 -24.11 14.11
C GLY A 257 -0.25 -23.37 15.45
N TYR A 258 -1.32 -22.65 15.80
CA TYR A 258 -1.43 -21.91 17.03
C TYR A 258 -1.40 -22.81 18.27
N ARG A 259 -0.66 -22.39 19.29
CA ARG A 259 -0.51 -23.08 20.57
C ARG A 259 -1.48 -22.50 21.61
N GLU A 260 -1.72 -23.27 22.67
CA GLU A 260 -2.65 -22.91 23.75
C GLU A 260 -2.25 -21.62 24.52
N ASN A 261 -1.02 -21.13 24.38
CA ASN A 261 -0.58 -19.85 24.95
C ASN A 261 -0.73 -18.66 24.01
N GLU A 262 -1.12 -18.88 22.75
CA GLU A 262 -1.29 -17.86 21.71
C GLU A 262 -2.77 -17.48 21.51
N TYR A 263 -3.70 -18.17 22.17
CA TYR A 263 -5.12 -17.83 22.14
C TYR A 263 -5.83 -18.26 23.42
N SER A 264 -7.00 -17.69 23.69
CA SER A 264 -7.87 -18.10 24.80
C SER A 264 -9.35 -17.98 24.43
N VAL A 265 -10.20 -18.68 25.17
CA VAL A 265 -11.65 -18.75 24.89
C VAL A 265 -12.46 -18.44 26.15
N HIS A 266 -13.40 -17.50 26.03
CA HIS A 266 -14.32 -17.12 27.11
C HIS A 266 -15.74 -16.97 26.56
N GLY A 267 -16.56 -18.02 26.70
CA GLY A 267 -17.92 -18.04 26.17
C GLY A 267 -17.94 -18.05 24.64
N SER A 268 -18.54 -17.02 24.04
CA SER A 268 -18.53 -16.78 22.58
C SER A 268 -17.26 -16.08 22.09
N ARG A 269 -16.42 -15.57 23.00
CA ARG A 269 -15.26 -14.75 22.66
C ARG A 269 -14.00 -15.58 22.53
N VAL A 270 -13.28 -15.36 21.44
CA VAL A 270 -11.95 -15.91 21.21
C VAL A 270 -10.95 -14.78 21.14
N TYR A 271 -9.88 -14.91 21.92
CA TYR A 271 -8.76 -13.98 21.95
C TYR A 271 -7.57 -14.62 21.25
N VAL A 272 -6.90 -13.91 20.35
CA VAL A 272 -5.76 -14.42 19.58
C VAL A 272 -4.62 -13.42 19.68
N HIS A 273 -3.44 -13.89 20.03
CA HIS A 273 -2.20 -13.12 19.97
C HIS A 273 -1.47 -13.46 18.67
N PHE A 274 -1.46 -12.52 17.73
CA PHE A 274 -0.86 -12.67 16.42
C PHE A 274 0.43 -11.85 16.33
N GLU A 275 1.56 -12.51 16.62
CA GLU A 275 2.91 -11.93 16.51
C GLU A 275 3.67 -12.50 15.30
N LYS A 276 3.68 -13.82 15.16
CA LYS A 276 4.34 -14.50 14.05
C LYS A 276 3.30 -15.29 13.23
N PRO A 277 3.32 -15.20 11.89
CA PRO A 277 2.43 -16.03 11.10
C PRO A 277 2.80 -17.51 11.17
N HIS A 278 1.76 -18.33 11.27
CA HIS A 278 1.83 -19.79 11.18
C HIS A 278 1.47 -20.27 9.77
N SER A 279 0.76 -19.43 9.01
CA SER A 279 0.44 -19.66 7.60
C SER A 279 1.60 -19.29 6.66
N SER A 280 1.63 -19.93 5.49
CA SER A 280 2.58 -19.59 4.44
C SER A 280 2.33 -18.19 3.87
N GLN A 281 3.37 -17.36 3.92
CA GLN A 281 3.35 -16.01 3.37
C GLN A 281 3.31 -16.01 1.83
N PRO A 282 2.90 -14.89 1.20
CA PRO A 282 2.82 -14.79 -0.25
C PRO A 282 4.14 -15.13 -0.94
N ILE A 283 4.08 -15.90 -2.02
CA ILE A 283 5.26 -16.31 -2.78
C ILE A 283 5.94 -15.10 -3.42
N THR A 284 5.17 -14.06 -3.75
CA THR A 284 5.68 -12.80 -4.28
C THR A 284 6.47 -11.97 -3.27
N ARG A 285 6.28 -12.21 -1.96
CA ARG A 285 7.09 -11.63 -0.88
C ARG A 285 8.43 -12.37 -0.79
N THR A 286 9.27 -12.15 -1.80
CA THR A 286 10.65 -12.63 -1.82
C THR A 286 11.56 -11.68 -1.02
N PHE A 287 12.71 -12.16 -0.57
CA PHE A 287 13.72 -11.33 0.10
C PHE A 287 14.04 -10.04 -0.67
N PHE A 288 14.19 -10.13 -2.00
CA PHE A 288 14.49 -8.96 -2.82
C PHE A 288 13.32 -7.98 -2.88
N THR A 289 12.11 -8.46 -3.16
CA THR A 289 10.91 -7.60 -3.22
C THR A 289 10.68 -6.92 -1.88
N GLU A 290 10.74 -7.67 -0.79
CA GLU A 290 10.60 -7.16 0.56
C GLU A 290 11.63 -6.08 0.88
N HIS A 291 12.92 -6.35 0.65
CA HIS A 291 13.98 -5.39 0.92
C HIS A 291 13.81 -4.08 0.14
N PHE A 292 13.58 -4.15 -1.18
CA PHE A 292 13.45 -2.94 -1.99
C PHE A 292 12.17 -2.15 -1.67
N MET A 293 11.06 -2.84 -1.40
CA MET A 293 9.81 -2.19 -1.05
C MET A 293 9.89 -1.54 0.34
N GLN A 294 10.49 -2.21 1.33
CA GLN A 294 10.70 -1.60 2.65
C GLN A 294 11.65 -0.42 2.61
N LEU A 295 12.75 -0.48 1.84
CA LEU A 295 13.61 0.69 1.63
C LEU A 295 12.84 1.89 1.05
N ASN A 296 11.94 1.63 0.11
CA ASN A 296 11.09 2.67 -0.46
C ASN A 296 10.07 3.20 0.57
N ASN A 297 9.40 2.32 1.29
CA ASN A 297 8.43 2.67 2.34
C ASN A 297 9.09 3.52 3.44
N GLU A 298 10.27 3.11 3.91
CA GLU A 298 11.05 3.83 4.90
C GLU A 298 11.46 5.21 4.39
N SER A 299 11.97 5.28 3.15
CA SER A 299 12.33 6.55 2.51
C SER A 299 11.14 7.51 2.41
N LEU A 300 9.95 7.01 2.06
CA LEU A 300 8.73 7.81 2.00
C LEU A 300 8.28 8.29 3.38
N CYS A 301 8.33 7.43 4.41
CA CYS A 301 8.02 7.82 5.78
C CYS A 301 8.98 8.90 6.28
N ARG A 302 10.29 8.76 6.02
CA ARG A 302 11.32 9.77 6.35
C ARG A 302 11.09 11.08 5.59
N ALA A 303 10.69 11.01 4.32
CA ALA A 303 10.39 12.19 3.52
C ALA A 303 9.16 12.93 4.05
N TYR A 304 8.10 12.21 4.39
CA TYR A 304 6.92 12.75 5.05
C TYR A 304 7.26 13.42 6.38
N ALA A 305 7.96 12.71 7.27
CA ALA A 305 8.37 13.24 8.58
C ALA A 305 9.21 14.51 8.46
N ARG A 306 10.09 14.59 7.45
CA ARG A 306 10.91 15.78 7.19
C ARG A 306 10.12 16.94 6.62
N LEU A 307 9.18 16.67 5.70
CA LEU A 307 8.33 17.70 5.13
C LEU A 307 7.42 18.31 6.20
N THR A 308 6.99 17.49 7.15
CA THR A 308 6.02 17.82 8.18
C THR A 308 6.63 18.14 9.55
N GLU A 309 7.96 18.33 9.62
CA GLU A 309 8.72 18.42 10.88
C GLU A 309 8.28 19.56 11.80
N GLU A 310 7.70 20.63 11.23
CA GLU A 310 7.27 21.83 11.94
C GLU A 310 5.81 21.76 12.44
N TYR A 311 5.07 20.70 12.09
CA TYR A 311 3.65 20.53 12.43
C TYR A 311 3.45 19.33 13.36
N THR A 312 2.51 19.45 14.28
CA THR A 312 2.18 18.37 15.22
C THR A 312 0.89 17.65 14.83
N ASP A 313 -0.14 18.42 14.48
CA ASP A 313 -1.45 17.93 14.05
C ASP A 313 -1.43 17.33 12.63
N THR A 314 -2.12 16.21 12.42
CA THR A 314 -2.10 15.48 11.14
C THR A 314 -2.91 16.18 10.04
N LEU A 315 -3.98 16.92 10.36
CA LEU A 315 -4.72 17.68 9.34
C LEU A 315 -3.83 18.78 8.76
N ASP A 316 -3.11 19.50 9.61
CA ASP A 316 -2.13 20.52 9.18
C ASP A 316 -1.02 19.90 8.33
N LYS A 317 -0.47 18.76 8.77
CA LYS A 317 0.53 18.01 7.99
C LYS A 317 0.02 17.64 6.61
N LEU A 318 -1.20 17.15 6.53
CA LEU A 318 -1.81 16.73 5.26
C LEU A 318 -2.11 17.92 4.34
N ALA A 319 -2.52 19.06 4.90
CA ALA A 319 -2.70 20.31 4.15
C ALA A 319 -1.37 20.77 3.54
N LEU A 320 -0.28 20.76 4.32
CA LEU A 320 1.06 21.07 3.83
C LEU A 320 1.50 20.08 2.74
N VAL A 321 1.35 18.78 2.96
CA VAL A 321 1.75 17.74 2.00
C VAL A 321 0.96 17.89 0.71
N ARG A 322 -0.33 18.21 0.77
CA ARG A 322 -1.15 18.49 -0.41
C ARG A 322 -0.60 19.66 -1.23
N GLN A 323 -0.12 20.71 -0.58
CA GLN A 323 0.44 21.90 -1.25
C GLN A 323 1.85 21.65 -1.79
N GLU A 324 2.76 21.12 -0.98
CA GLU A 324 4.19 21.01 -1.29
C GLU A 324 4.56 19.72 -2.04
N SER A 325 3.76 18.65 -1.88
CA SER A 325 3.98 17.36 -2.55
C SER A 325 2.66 16.64 -2.89
N PRO A 326 1.90 17.13 -3.90
CA PRO A 326 0.64 16.49 -4.31
C PRO A 326 0.78 15.00 -4.66
N ALA A 327 1.95 14.59 -5.18
CA ALA A 327 2.21 13.18 -5.48
C ALA A 327 2.26 12.31 -4.20
N MET A 328 2.92 12.78 -3.15
CA MET A 328 2.93 12.10 -1.85
C MET A 328 1.54 12.11 -1.22
N TYR A 329 0.81 13.22 -1.33
CA TYR A 329 -0.57 13.30 -0.86
C TYR A 329 -1.46 12.23 -1.50
N ASN A 330 -1.37 12.06 -2.83
CA ASN A 330 -2.10 11.00 -3.54
C ASN A 330 -1.67 9.59 -3.12
N GLN A 331 -0.39 9.38 -2.78
CA GLN A 331 0.07 8.10 -2.23
C GLN A 331 -0.55 7.81 -0.85
N ILE A 332 -0.66 8.84 0.00
CA ILE A 332 -1.32 8.74 1.30
C ILE A 332 -2.79 8.36 1.13
N LEU A 333 -3.53 9.05 0.26
CA LEU A 333 -4.95 8.75 0.04
C LEU A 333 -5.20 7.31 -0.46
N ASN A 334 -4.27 6.77 -1.25
CA ASN A 334 -4.35 5.43 -1.84
C ASN A 334 -3.72 4.33 -0.95
N MET A 335 -3.76 4.50 0.37
CA MET A 335 -3.25 3.55 1.36
C MET A 335 -4.05 2.23 1.40
N GLY A 336 -3.49 1.21 2.06
CA GLY A 336 -4.18 -0.05 2.35
C GLY A 336 -4.22 -1.00 1.15
N LYS A 337 -5.12 -0.79 0.19
CA LYS A 337 -5.31 -1.69 -0.97
C LYS A 337 -5.49 -0.88 -2.26
N PRO A 338 -4.40 -0.51 -2.95
CA PRO A 338 -4.52 0.22 -4.20
C PRO A 338 -5.33 -0.62 -5.20
N LYS A 339 -6.09 0.03 -6.09
CA LYS A 339 -6.94 -0.63 -7.10
C LYS A 339 -6.21 -1.75 -7.87
N GLY A 340 -4.89 -1.64 -8.01
CA GLY A 340 -4.01 -2.65 -8.59
C GLY A 340 -4.08 -4.03 -7.92
N VAL A 341 -4.25 -4.11 -6.60
CA VAL A 341 -4.41 -5.38 -5.87
C VAL A 341 -5.63 -6.16 -6.37
N TYR A 342 -6.69 -5.44 -6.72
CA TYR A 342 -7.93 -6.02 -7.23
C TYR A 342 -7.89 -6.28 -8.74
N ASN A 343 -6.81 -5.95 -9.46
CA ASN A 343 -6.70 -6.31 -10.87
C ASN A 343 -6.85 -7.83 -11.07
N ALA A 344 -6.37 -8.63 -10.13
CA ALA A 344 -6.55 -10.08 -10.14
C ALA A 344 -8.03 -10.52 -10.13
N TYR A 345 -8.93 -9.71 -9.54
CA TYR A 345 -10.37 -9.98 -9.57
C TYR A 345 -10.90 -10.02 -11.02
N SER A 346 -10.43 -9.11 -11.88
CA SER A 346 -10.87 -9.05 -13.28
C SER A 346 -10.59 -10.35 -14.05
N SER A 347 -9.54 -11.07 -13.67
CA SER A 347 -9.15 -12.37 -14.25
C SER A 347 -10.02 -13.53 -13.77
N ILE A 348 -10.68 -13.41 -12.62
CA ILE A 348 -11.47 -14.48 -12.00
C ILE A 348 -12.98 -14.22 -12.00
N LYS A 349 -13.43 -12.97 -12.16
CA LYS A 349 -14.85 -12.57 -12.01
C LYS A 349 -15.84 -13.41 -12.83
N ASN A 350 -15.48 -13.81 -14.04
CA ASN A 350 -16.35 -14.59 -14.92
C ASN A 350 -16.55 -16.05 -14.44
N TYR A 351 -15.74 -16.51 -13.49
CA TYR A 351 -15.79 -17.86 -12.91
C TYR A 351 -16.44 -17.88 -11.52
N ILE A 352 -16.67 -16.71 -10.93
CA ILE A 352 -17.35 -16.54 -9.66
C ILE A 352 -18.85 -16.65 -9.94
N LYS A 353 -19.53 -17.65 -9.37
CA LYS A 353 -21.00 -17.70 -9.41
C LYS A 353 -21.52 -16.64 -8.45
N GLU A 354 -22.40 -15.74 -8.87
CA GLU A 354 -23.04 -14.85 -7.89
C GLU A 354 -23.83 -15.70 -6.88
N PRO A 355 -23.73 -15.42 -5.56
CA PRO A 355 -24.62 -16.05 -4.60
C PRO A 355 -26.06 -15.70 -5.00
N SER A 356 -26.91 -16.72 -5.11
CA SER A 356 -28.34 -16.54 -5.45
C SER A 356 -28.94 -15.48 -4.55
N THR A 357 -29.31 -14.33 -5.12
CA THR A 357 -30.05 -13.25 -4.47
C THR A 357 -31.48 -13.69 -4.22
N ASN A 358 -31.68 -14.65 -3.32
CA ASN A 358 -32.99 -14.90 -2.75
C ASN A 358 -33.20 -13.89 -1.62
N GLY A 359 -33.89 -12.79 -1.92
CA GLY A 359 -34.45 -11.88 -0.92
C GLY A 359 -33.84 -10.48 -0.87
N LYS A 360 -33.96 -9.71 -1.96
CA LYS A 360 -34.07 -8.25 -1.87
C LYS A 360 -35.42 -7.86 -2.46
N GLU A 361 -36.46 -7.91 -1.61
CA GLU A 361 -37.64 -7.05 -1.72
C GLU A 361 -37.60 -6.04 -0.57
#